data_AF-A0A1B0DH99-F1
#
_entry.id   AF-A0A1B0DH99-F1
#
_cell.length_a   1.000
_cell.length_b   1.000
_cell.length_c   1.000
_cell.angle_alpha   90.00
_cell.angle_beta   90.00
_cell.angle_gamma   90.00
#
_symmetry.space_group_name_H-M   'P 1'
#
loop_
_entity.id
_entity.type
_entity.pdbx_description
1 polymer ?
#
loop_
_entity_poly.entity_id
_entity_poly.type
_entity_poly.pdbx_seq_one_letter_code
_entity_poly.pdbx_strand_id
1 'polypeptide(L)' 'NVPDYEYKYGVKDPKTGDQKEQWESRHHDFVKGEYSLVEPDGTKRIVSYTADPKNGFNAVVKKIGHHGY' A
#
# COMPACT_ATOMS: atom_id res chain seq x y z
N ASN A 1 -4.26 7.17 25.58
CA ASN A 1 -4.24 7.99 24.36
C ASN A 1 -3.40 7.25 23.34
N VAL A 2 -4.02 6.78 22.26
CA VAL A 2 -3.27 6.18 21.15
C VAL A 2 -2.86 7.33 20.22
N PRO A 3 -1.56 7.47 19.87
CA PRO A 3 -1.11 8.61 19.09
C PRO A 3 -1.60 8.50 17.63
N ASP A 4 -2.04 9.64 17.11
CA ASP A 4 -2.31 9.81 15.69
C ASP A 4 -0.98 9.98 14.93
N TYR A 5 -0.92 9.46 13.71
CA TYR A 5 0.21 9.68 12.82
C TYR A 5 -0.22 9.61 11.36
N GLU A 6 0.61 10.22 10.51
CA GLU A 6 0.55 10.05 9.07
C GLU A 6 1.96 9.93 8.53
N TYR A 7 2.16 9.02 7.57
CA TYR A 7 3.41 8.94 6.83
C TYR A 7 3.16 8.55 5.37
N LYS A 8 4.10 8.94 4.52
CA LYS A 8 4.16 8.50 3.12
C LYS A 8 5.62 8.41 2.69
N TYR A 9 5.94 7.37 1.91
CA TYR A 9 7.22 7.26 1.22
C TYR A 9 7.05 6.58 -0.12
N GLY A 10 8.07 6.67 -0.97
CA GLY A 10 8.13 5.95 -2.23
C GLY A 10 9.58 5.76 -2.67
N VAL A 11 9.79 4.73 -3.49
CA VAL A 11 11.06 4.44 -4.15
C VAL A 11 10.81 4.38 -5.64
N LYS A 12 11.68 5.05 -6.39
CA LYS A 12 11.75 4.98 -7.85
C LYS A 12 13.21 4.89 -8.26
N ASP A 13 13.69 3.66 -8.41
CA ASP A 13 15.07 3.37 -8.80
C ASP A 13 15.10 2.71 -10.19
N PRO A 14 15.47 3.45 -11.25
CA PRO A 14 15.58 2.90 -12.60
C PRO A 14 16.65 1.80 -12.73
N LYS A 15 17.67 1.79 -11.88
CA LYS A 15 18.77 0.82 -11.97
C LYS A 15 18.33 -0.57 -11.53
N THR A 16 17.56 -0.66 -10.45
CA THR A 16 17.03 -1.92 -9.92
C THR A 16 15.64 -2.26 -10.46
N GLY A 17 14.94 -1.28 -11.04
CA GLY A 17 13.54 -1.40 -11.45
C GLY A 17 12.54 -1.22 -10.30
N ASP A 18 13.02 -0.93 -9.09
CA ASP A 18 12.18 -0.77 -7.90
C ASP A 18 11.29 0.47 -8.01
N GLN A 19 9.99 0.23 -8.10
CA GLN A 19 8.96 1.27 -8.13
C GLN A 19 7.88 0.88 -7.14
N LYS A 20 7.87 1.57 -5.98
CA LYS A 20 6.89 1.35 -4.92
C LYS A 20 6.51 2.64 -4.22
N GLU A 21 5.31 2.66 -3.68
CA GLU A 21 4.79 3.77 -2.87
C GLU A 21 4.01 3.19 -1.69
N GLN A 22 4.06 3.86 -0.54
CA GLN A 22 3.26 3.50 0.63
C GLN A 22 2.83 4.76 1.38
N TRP A 23 1.61 4.74 1.91
CA TRP A 23 1.14 5.70 2.90
C TRP A 23 0.26 5.02 3.95
N GLU A 24 0.23 5.60 5.14
CA GLU A 24 -0.64 5.18 6.22
C GLU A 24 -1.03 6.37 7.09
N SER A 25 -2.28 6.37 7.55
CA SER A 25 -2.81 7.32 8.51
C SER A 25 -3.51 6.54 9.61
N ARG A 26 -3.16 6.86 10.85
CA ARG A 26 -3.84 6.38 12.06
C ARG A 26 -4.55 7.55 12.71
N HIS A 27 -5.83 7.35 13.00
CA HIS A 27 -6.60 8.20 13.87
C HIS A 27 -7.19 7.35 15.00
N HIS A 28 -6.62 7.48 16.20
CA HIS A 28 -6.90 6.65 17.37
C HIS A 28 -6.74 5.15 17.07
N ASP A 29 -7.85 4.42 17.09
CA ASP A 29 -7.90 2.98 16.88
C ASP A 29 -8.20 2.60 15.41
N PHE A 30 -8.35 3.59 14.53
CA PHE A 30 -8.60 3.37 13.10
C PHE A 30 -7.32 3.63 12.30
N VAL A 31 -6.87 2.61 11.55
CA VAL A 31 -5.76 2.71 10.60
C VAL A 31 -6.30 2.56 9.20
N LYS A 32 -5.80 3.36 8.26
CA LYS A 32 -5.97 3.14 6.82
C LYS A 32 -4.67 3.41 6.09
N GLY A 33 -4.44 2.68 5.00
CA GLY A 33 -3.25 2.90 4.19
C GLY A 33 -3.33 2.21 2.84
N GLU A 34 -2.31 2.43 2.04
CA GLU A 34 -2.09 1.72 0.80
C GLU A 34 -0.61 1.51 0.61
N TYR A 35 -0.24 0.35 0.06
CA TYR A 35 1.04 0.19 -0.61
C TYR A 35 0.84 -0.26 -2.05
N SER A 36 1.77 0.12 -2.91
CA SER A 36 1.83 -0.36 -4.29
C SER A 36 3.25 -0.67 -4.71
N LEU A 37 3.40 -1.66 -5.60
CA LEU A 37 4.67 -2.00 -6.22
C LEU A 37 4.47 -2.48 -7.66
N VAL A 38 5.42 -2.17 -8.54
CA VAL A 38 5.51 -2.77 -9.87
C VAL A 38 6.17 -4.14 -9.72
N GLU A 39 5.48 -5.19 -10.18
CA GLU A 39 5.95 -6.57 -10.18
C GLU A 39 6.90 -6.83 -11.37
N PRO A 40 7.72 -7.89 -11.32
CA PRO A 40 8.63 -8.24 -12.42
C PRO A 40 7.95 -8.47 -13.77
N ASP A 41 6.67 -8.84 -13.77
CA ASP A 41 5.86 -9.03 -14.98
C ASP A 41 5.29 -7.71 -15.54
N GLY A 42 5.68 -6.55 -14.98
CA GLY A 42 5.23 -5.23 -15.38
C GLY A 42 3.86 -4.84 -14.83
N THR A 43 3.17 -5.72 -14.12
CA THR A 43 1.89 -5.37 -13.48
C THR A 43 2.10 -4.58 -12.19
N LYS A 44 1.14 -3.76 -11.79
CA LYS A 44 1.16 -3.02 -10.53
C LYS A 44 0.24 -3.70 -9.52
N ARG A 45 0.79 -4.19 -8.40
CA ARG A 45 0.01 -4.58 -7.23
C ARG A 45 -0.30 -3.34 -6.42
N ILE A 46 -1.56 -3.18 -6.02
CA ILE A 46 -2.05 -2.16 -5.09
C ILE A 46 -2.79 -2.88 -3.97
N VAL A 47 -2.45 -2.58 -2.73
CA VAL A 47 -3.13 -3.13 -1.55
C VAL A 47 -3.61 -1.98 -0.70
N SER A 48 -4.91 -1.73 -0.72
CA SER A 48 -5.56 -0.74 0.15
C SER A 48 -6.07 -1.47 1.39
N TYR A 49 -5.78 -0.97 2.59
CA TYR A 49 -6.09 -1.65 3.83
C TYR A 49 -6.68 -0.71 4.89
N THR A 50 -7.44 -1.30 5.81
CA THR A 50 -7.99 -0.67 7.00
C THR A 50 -7.86 -1.60 8.20
N ALA A 51 -7.73 -1.06 9.41
CA ALA A 51 -7.79 -1.84 10.64
C ALA A 51 -8.49 -1.07 11.77
N ASP A 52 -9.35 -1.77 12.51
CA ASP A 52 -10.03 -1.24 13.70
C ASP A 52 -10.39 -2.35 14.70
N PRO A 53 -10.77 -2.02 15.96
CA PRO A 53 -11.06 -3.03 16.98
C PRO A 53 -12.27 -3.92 16.70
N LYS A 54 -13.20 -3.48 15.85
CA LYS A 54 -14.46 -4.18 15.55
C LYS A 54 -14.30 -5.14 14.37
N ASN A 55 -13.64 -4.70 13.31
CA ASN A 55 -13.53 -5.42 12.04
C ASN A 55 -12.16 -6.10 11.85
N GLY A 56 -11.18 -5.78 12.70
CA GLY A 56 -9.81 -6.23 12.52
C GLY A 56 -9.16 -5.67 11.25
N PHE A 57 -8.07 -6.28 10.81
CA PHE A 57 -7.39 -5.91 9.56
C PHE A 57 -8.18 -6.42 8.34
N ASN A 58 -8.44 -5.53 7.40
CA ASN A 58 -9.08 -5.83 6.12
C ASN A 58 -8.28 -5.21 4.99
N ALA A 59 -8.11 -5.94 3.89
CA ALA A 59 -7.36 -5.47 2.73
C ALA A 59 -8.04 -5.84 1.41
N VAL A 60 -7.95 -4.95 0.44
CA VAL A 60 -8.36 -5.18 -0.94
C VAL A 60 -7.11 -5.12 -1.81
N VAL A 61 -6.83 -6.23 -2.49
CA VAL A 61 -5.70 -6.36 -3.41
C VAL A 61 -6.18 -6.18 -4.84
N LYS A 62 -5.56 -5.27 -5.58
CA LYS A 62 -5.78 -5.05 -7.01
C LYS A 62 -4.48 -5.27 -7.76
N LYS A 63 -4.57 -5.94 -8.90
CA LYS A 63 -3.48 -6.07 -9.87
C LYS A 63 -3.89 -5.32 -11.13
N ILE A 64 -3.10 -4.32 -11.53
CA ILE A 64 -3.35 -3.47 -12.70
C ILE A 64 -2.28 -3.77 -13.74
N GLY A 65 -2.70 -3.85 -15.01
CA GLY A 65 -1.82 -4.16 -16.14
C GLY A 65 -2.11 -5.54 -16.70
N HIS A 66 -1.82 -5.71 -17.99
CA HIS A 66 -1.88 -7.00 -18.65
C HIS A 66 -0.50 -7.65 -18.60
N HIS A 67 -0.46 -8.95 -18.28
CA HIS A 67 0.71 -9.79 -18.53
C HIS A 67 0.96 -9.71 -20.03
N GLY A 68 1.95 -8.91 -20.44
CA GLY A 68 2.26 -8.69 -21.83
C GLY A 68 2.85 -9.96 -22.43
N TYR A 69 2.07 -10.63 -23.27
CA TYR A 69 2.56 -11.34 -24.43
C TYR A 69 1.84 -10.78 -25.65
#